data_AF-A0A2W4J0J0-F1
#
_entry.id   AF-A0A2W4J0J0-F1
#
_cell.length_a   1.000
_cell.length_b   1.000
_cell.length_c   1.000
_cell.angle_alpha   90.00
_cell.angle_beta   90.00
_cell.angle_gamma   90.00
#
_symmetry.space_group_name_H-M   'P 1'
#
loop_
_entity.id
_entity.type
_entity.pdbx_description
1 polymer ?
#
loop_
_entity_poly.entity_id
_entity_poly.type
_entity_poly.pdbx_seq_one_letter_code
_entity_poly.pdbx_strand_id
1 'polypeptide(L)'
;MLACAACSRPPAPEAEVETPPPVARMVRDLGEAGLEPRAERLRSLREFPGCPEARFRFRLHFRGGFVNVSRFDTPEQASACLADFRATVIKAGEAAWEEMGRDITTHGPWLFFFPPDQADETLRAEVLALLRAAEKAQK
;
A
#
# COMPACT_ATOMS: atom_id res chain seq x y z
N MET A 1 41.69 -36.64 13.98
CA MET A 1 41.64 -35.58 12.95
C MET A 1 40.20 -35.43 12.48
N LEU A 2 39.85 -34.21 12.05
CA LEU A 2 38.56 -33.69 11.57
C LEU A 2 37.49 -33.34 12.64
N ALA A 3 37.58 -32.10 13.13
CA ALA A 3 36.42 -31.35 13.58
C ALA A 3 35.69 -30.77 12.36
N CYS A 4 34.42 -31.11 12.19
CA CYS A 4 33.53 -30.51 11.20
C CYS A 4 33.18 -29.09 11.62
N ALA A 5 33.86 -28.10 11.06
CA ALA A 5 33.44 -26.70 11.13
C ALA A 5 32.25 -26.49 10.18
N ALA A 6 31.05 -26.78 10.66
CA ALA A 6 29.83 -26.29 10.04
C ALA A 6 29.73 -24.78 10.28
N CYS A 7 30.29 -24.00 9.35
CA CYS A 7 30.08 -22.57 9.30
C CYS A 7 28.59 -22.30 9.02
N SER A 8 27.78 -22.14 10.07
CA SER A 8 26.49 -21.46 9.96
C SER A 8 26.77 -20.02 9.50
N ARG A 9 26.69 -19.78 8.20
CA ARG A 9 26.59 -18.41 7.67
C ARG A 9 25.37 -17.77 8.34
N PRO A 10 25.51 -16.63 9.05
CA PRO A 10 24.33 -15.86 9.41
C PRO A 10 23.58 -15.52 8.10
N PRO A 11 22.23 -15.54 8.08
CA PRO A 11 21.51 -15.08 6.91
C PRO A 11 22.00 -13.67 6.59
N ALA A 12 22.38 -13.45 5.33
CA ALA A 12 22.76 -12.12 4.87
C ALA A 12 21.66 -11.14 5.29
N PRO A 13 21.99 -9.95 5.85
CA PRO A 13 20.97 -8.95 6.11
C PRO A 13 20.23 -8.75 4.80
N GLU A 14 18.92 -8.98 4.81
CA GLU A 14 18.06 -8.69 3.68
C GLU A 14 18.39 -7.26 3.28
N ALA A 15 19.02 -7.08 2.11
CA ALA A 15 19.41 -5.76 1.66
C ALA A 15 18.17 -4.88 1.76
N GLU A 16 18.20 -3.88 2.64
CA GLU A 16 17.11 -2.92 2.79
C GLU A 16 16.87 -2.34 1.42
N VAL A 17 15.83 -2.85 0.74
CA VAL A 17 15.58 -2.45 -0.63
C VAL A 17 15.12 -1.01 -0.56
N GLU A 18 15.97 -0.11 -1.07
CA GLU A 18 15.77 1.33 -1.03
C GLU A 18 14.33 1.70 -1.39
N THR A 19 13.73 2.52 -0.54
CA THR A 19 12.37 3.03 -0.75
C THR A 19 12.36 3.87 -2.04
N PRO A 20 11.56 3.52 -3.06
CA PRO A 20 11.53 4.25 -4.32
C PRO A 20 11.25 5.74 -4.13
N PRO A 21 11.84 6.64 -4.93
CA PRO A 21 11.68 8.09 -4.75
C PRO A 21 10.23 8.58 -4.63
N PRO A 22 9.25 8.04 -5.40
CA PRO A 22 7.85 8.44 -5.24
C PRO A 22 7.27 8.10 -3.85
N VAL A 23 7.69 6.99 -3.25
CA VAL A 23 7.23 6.55 -1.93
C VAL A 23 7.94 7.34 -0.83
N ALA A 24 9.25 7.58 -0.98
CA ALA A 24 10.00 8.44 -0.06
C ALA A 24 9.41 9.86 -0.01
N ARG A 25 9.03 10.41 -1.17
CA ARG A 25 8.30 11.68 -1.27
C ARG A 25 6.97 11.62 -0.54
N MET A 26 6.16 10.59 -0.77
CA MET A 26 4.88 10.42 -0.10
C MET A 26 5.03 10.35 1.43
N VAL A 27 6.00 9.59 1.93
CA VAL A 27 6.31 9.50 3.37
C VAL A 27 6.71 10.86 3.93
N ARG A 28 7.56 11.62 3.24
CA ARG A 28 7.95 12.96 3.65
C ARG A 28 6.76 13.92 3.68
N ASP A 29 5.98 13.98 2.60
CA ASP A 29 4.86 14.92 2.47
C ASP A 29 3.78 14.62 3.54
N LEU A 30 3.53 13.35 3.85
CA LEU A 30 2.66 12.93 4.97
C LEU A 30 3.28 13.27 6.34
N GLY A 31 4.61 13.17 6.49
CA GLY A 31 5.33 13.55 7.69
C GLY A 31 5.27 15.06 7.97
N GLU A 32 5.42 15.89 6.93
CA GLU A 32 5.26 17.35 7.01
C GLU A 32 3.83 17.76 7.39
N ALA A 33 2.83 16.93 7.06
CA ALA A 33 1.44 17.09 7.50
C ALA A 33 1.18 16.62 8.94
N GLY A 34 2.19 16.10 9.65
CA GLY A 34 2.09 15.66 11.04
C GLY A 34 1.65 14.20 11.23
N LEU A 35 1.53 13.41 10.16
CA LEU A 35 1.10 12.01 10.24
C LEU A 35 2.23 11.02 10.57
N GLU A 36 3.49 11.46 10.44
CA GLU A 36 4.71 10.71 10.74
C GLU A 36 4.70 9.23 10.26
N PRO A 37 4.38 8.94 8.98
CA PRO A 37 4.26 7.55 8.55
C PRO A 37 5.60 6.83 8.46
N ARG A 38 5.56 5.51 8.61
CA ARG A 38 6.69 4.61 8.29
C ARG A 38 6.31 3.68 7.15
N ALA A 39 7.14 3.62 6.11
CA ALA A 39 6.92 2.71 4.99
C ALA A 39 7.58 1.35 5.24
N GLU A 40 6.79 0.28 5.13
CA GLU A 40 7.26 -1.11 5.06
C GLU A 40 7.05 -1.62 3.64
N ARG A 41 8.09 -2.16 3.00
CA ARG A 41 7.95 -2.77 1.68
C ARG A 41 7.31 -4.14 1.79
N LEU A 42 6.26 -4.40 1.01
CA LEU A 42 5.64 -5.71 0.95
C LEU A 42 6.34 -6.57 -0.11
N ARG A 43 6.61 -7.84 0.22
CA ARG A 43 7.26 -8.81 -0.69
C ARG A 43 6.35 -9.18 -1.87
N SER A 44 5.05 -9.32 -1.62
CA SER A 44 4.07 -9.54 -2.69
C SER A 44 3.78 -8.22 -3.37
N LEU A 45 4.00 -8.18 -4.69
CA LEU A 45 3.59 -7.06 -5.54
C LEU A 45 2.09 -7.08 -5.89
N ARG A 46 1.40 -8.16 -5.53
CA ARG A 46 -0.03 -8.34 -5.78
C ARG A 46 -0.84 -8.01 -4.54
N GLU A 47 -1.82 -7.11 -4.67
CA GLU A 47 -2.73 -6.72 -3.58
C GLU A 47 -3.74 -7.84 -3.27
N PHE A 48 -4.41 -8.37 -4.30
CA PHE A 48 -5.40 -9.44 -4.22
C PHE A 48 -5.19 -10.47 -5.35
N PRO A 49 -5.65 -11.73 -5.23
CA PRO A 49 -5.40 -12.78 -6.22
C PRO A 49 -5.71 -12.41 -7.69
N GLY A 50 -6.72 -11.57 -7.95
CA GLY A 50 -7.10 -11.08 -9.29
C GLY A 50 -6.46 -9.75 -9.72
N CYS A 51 -5.82 -9.02 -8.81
CA CYS A 51 -5.21 -7.73 -9.10
C CYS A 51 -3.93 -7.91 -9.95
N PRO A 52 -3.65 -7.02 -10.93
CA PRO A 52 -2.35 -6.98 -11.59
C PRO A 52 -1.21 -6.79 -10.58
N GLU A 53 0.02 -7.15 -10.97
CA GLU A 53 1.19 -6.89 -10.14
C GLU A 53 1.55 -5.41 -10.18
N ALA A 54 1.68 -4.80 -9.00
CA ALA A 54 2.16 -3.44 -8.86
C ALA A 54 3.67 -3.39 -9.14
N ARG A 55 4.16 -2.25 -9.65
CA ARG A 55 5.59 -1.98 -9.77
C ARG A 55 6.28 -2.02 -8.40
N PHE A 56 5.59 -1.53 -7.38
CA PHE A 56 5.98 -1.70 -5.98
C PHE A 56 4.76 -1.57 -5.07
N ARG A 57 4.82 -2.27 -3.93
CA ARG A 57 3.77 -2.28 -2.92
C ARG A 57 4.35 -2.05 -1.53
N PHE A 58 3.70 -1.19 -0.78
CA PHE A 58 4.11 -0.76 0.55
C PHE A 58 2.95 -0.78 1.51
N ARG A 59 3.29 -0.86 2.79
CA ARG A 59 2.40 -0.57 3.89
C ARG A 59 2.89 0.71 4.56
N LEU A 60 2.04 1.74 4.56
CA LEU A 60 2.30 2.96 5.31
C LEU A 60 1.69 2.79 6.70
N HIS A 61 2.55 2.71 7.71
CA HIS A 61 2.16 2.61 9.12
C HIS A 61 1.99 3.99 9.71
N PHE A 62 0.92 4.16 10.47
CA PHE A 62 0.55 5.34 11.25
C PHE A 62 0.28 4.92 12.70
N ARG A 63 0.18 5.87 13.64
CA ARG A 63 -0.09 5.57 15.07
C ARG A 63 -1.37 4.75 15.31
N GLY A 64 -2.35 4.80 14.42
CA GLY A 64 -3.65 4.13 14.54
C GLY A 64 -3.91 3.01 13.53
N GLY A 65 -2.92 2.61 12.73
CA GLY A 65 -3.09 1.52 11.76
C GLY A 65 -2.20 1.67 10.54
N PHE A 66 -2.60 1.08 9.42
CA PHE A 66 -1.82 1.16 8.21
C PHE A 66 -2.67 1.23 6.95
N VAL A 67 -2.08 1.73 5.88
CA VAL A 67 -2.67 1.73 4.54
C VAL A 67 -1.76 0.92 3.61
N ASN A 68 -2.33 -0.04 2.90
CA ASN A 68 -1.63 -0.70 1.81
C ASN A 68 -1.65 0.23 0.58
N VAL A 69 -0.47 0.45 0.01
CA VAL A 69 -0.26 1.35 -1.12
C VAL A 69 0.40 0.56 -2.24
N SER A 70 -0.31 0.45 -3.35
CA SER A 70 0.15 -0.24 -4.56
C SER A 70 0.32 0.79 -5.67
N ARG A 71 1.51 0.85 -6.29
CA ARG A 71 1.77 1.67 -7.49
C ARG A 71 1.88 0.77 -8.70
N PHE A 72 0.98 0.93 -9.65
CA PHE A 72 0.98 0.20 -10.92
C PHE A 72 1.85 0.91 -11.96
N ASP A 73 1.97 0.41 -13.18
CA ASP A 73 2.61 1.17 -14.25
C ASP A 73 1.67 2.26 -14.80
N THR A 74 0.38 1.95 -14.92
CA THR A 74 -0.63 2.84 -15.51
C THR A 74 -1.87 3.03 -14.62
N PRO A 75 -2.63 4.14 -14.80
CA PRO A 75 -3.92 4.35 -14.12
C PRO A 75 -4.97 3.26 -14.40
N GLU A 76 -4.93 2.68 -15.59
CA GLU A 76 -5.87 1.64 -16.02
C GLU A 76 -5.63 0.35 -15.22
N GLN A 77 -4.38 0.00 -14.92
CA GLN A 77 -4.04 -1.14 -14.07
C GLN A 77 -4.54 -0.95 -12.63
N ALA A 78 -4.40 0.26 -12.07
CA ALA A 78 -4.94 0.58 -10.75
C ALA A 78 -6.47 0.44 -10.73
N SER A 79 -7.12 0.97 -11.77
CA SER A 79 -8.58 0.89 -11.94
C SER A 79 -9.07 -0.54 -12.13
N ALA A 80 -8.33 -1.37 -12.88
CA ALA A 80 -8.62 -2.79 -13.03
C ALA A 80 -8.54 -3.52 -11.69
N CYS A 81 -7.50 -3.26 -10.88
CA CYS A 81 -7.39 -3.84 -9.54
C CYS A 81 -8.57 -3.46 -8.63
N LEU A 82 -9.03 -2.20 -8.67
CA LEU A 82 -10.23 -1.74 -7.95
C LEU A 82 -11.49 -2.46 -8.45
N ALA A 83 -11.63 -2.65 -9.77
CA ALA A 83 -12.76 -3.36 -10.36
C ALA A 83 -12.78 -4.84 -9.94
N ASP A 84 -11.63 -5.51 -9.89
CA ASP A 84 -11.50 -6.89 -9.38
C ASP A 84 -11.87 -7.01 -7.90
N PHE A 85 -11.44 -6.03 -7.08
CA PHE A 85 -11.84 -5.98 -5.68
C PHE A 85 -13.37 -5.82 -5.56
N ARG A 86 -13.97 -4.87 -6.28
CA ARG A 86 -15.43 -4.68 -6.32
C ARG A 86 -16.15 -5.95 -6.76
N ALA A 87 -15.70 -6.59 -7.84
CA ALA A 87 -16.30 -7.84 -8.34
C ALA A 87 -16.19 -8.99 -7.33
N THR A 88 -15.14 -8.99 -6.50
CA THR A 88 -14.97 -9.97 -5.42
C THR A 88 -15.91 -9.69 -4.26
N VAL A 89 -16.01 -8.44 -3.81
CA VAL A 89 -16.87 -8.02 -2.70
C VAL A 89 -18.35 -8.17 -3.05
N ILE A 90 -18.76 -7.81 -4.26
CA ILE A 90 -20.17 -7.93 -4.72
C ILE A 90 -20.66 -9.39 -4.67
N LYS A 91 -19.78 -10.39 -4.77
CA LYS A 91 -20.18 -11.80 -4.58
C LYS A 91 -20.70 -12.09 -3.17
N ALA A 92 -20.31 -11.28 -2.18
CA ALA A 92 -20.85 -11.32 -0.82
C ALA A 92 -22.12 -10.46 -0.65
N GLY A 93 -22.53 -9.71 -1.68
CA GLY A 93 -23.72 -8.87 -1.72
C GLY A 93 -23.43 -7.38 -1.92
N GLU A 94 -24.43 -6.63 -2.40
CA GLU A 94 -24.32 -5.17 -2.60
C GLU A 94 -24.06 -4.43 -1.27
N ALA A 95 -24.67 -4.85 -0.16
CA ALA A 95 -24.44 -4.28 1.15
C ALA A 95 -22.97 -4.41 1.60
N ALA A 96 -22.30 -5.52 1.26
CA ALA A 96 -20.87 -5.69 1.54
C ALA A 96 -20.02 -4.69 0.73
N TRP A 97 -20.45 -4.36 -0.50
CA TRP A 97 -19.79 -3.33 -1.30
C TRP A 97 -20.02 -1.92 -0.75
N GLU A 98 -21.22 -1.61 -0.26
CA GLU A 98 -21.49 -0.33 0.40
C GLU A 98 -20.61 -0.13 1.65
N GLU A 99 -20.35 -1.20 2.39
CA GLU A 99 -19.49 -1.18 3.57
C GLU A 99 -18.00 -1.13 3.21
N MET A 100 -17.51 -2.02 2.35
CA MET A 100 -16.07 -2.20 2.08
C MET A 100 -15.57 -1.36 0.91
N GLY A 101 -16.44 -0.90 0.01
CA GLY A 101 -16.03 -0.11 -1.15
C GLY A 101 -15.43 1.24 -0.77
N ARG A 102 -15.73 1.73 0.43
CA ARG A 102 -15.12 2.92 1.00
C ARG A 102 -13.64 2.70 1.36
N ASP A 103 -13.26 1.46 1.64
CA ASP A 103 -11.94 1.09 2.15
C ASP A 103 -10.90 0.95 1.05
N ILE A 104 -11.28 1.17 -0.21
CA ILE A 104 -10.37 1.12 -1.34
C ILE A 104 -10.59 2.31 -2.26
N THR A 105 -9.52 2.88 -2.80
CA THR A 105 -9.63 3.92 -3.81
C THR A 105 -8.40 3.94 -4.71
N THR A 106 -8.55 4.55 -5.88
CA THR A 106 -7.44 4.81 -6.79
C THR A 106 -7.18 6.30 -6.93
N HIS A 107 -5.93 6.65 -7.29
CA HIS A 107 -5.54 7.99 -7.67
C HIS A 107 -4.45 7.92 -8.73
N GLY A 108 -4.83 8.21 -9.99
CA GLY A 108 -4.02 7.89 -11.14
C GLY A 108 -3.55 6.43 -11.10
N PRO A 109 -2.23 6.15 -11.17
CA PRO A 109 -1.68 4.80 -11.13
C PRO A 109 -1.48 4.22 -9.73
N TRP A 110 -2.01 4.86 -8.69
CA TRP A 110 -1.93 4.39 -7.31
C TRP A 110 -3.26 3.77 -6.87
N LEU A 111 -3.16 2.75 -6.03
CA LEU A 111 -4.27 2.16 -5.29
C LEU A 111 -3.95 2.20 -3.80
N PHE A 112 -4.94 2.60 -3.02
CA PHE A 112 -4.89 2.69 -1.58
C PHE A 112 -5.96 1.76 -1.03
N PHE A 113 -5.55 0.83 -0.17
CA PHE A 113 -6.44 -0.08 0.52
C PHE A 113 -6.26 0.09 2.03
N PHE A 114 -7.34 0.53 2.67
CA PHE A 114 -7.49 0.72 4.10
C PHE A 114 -8.07 -0.58 4.67
N PRO A 115 -7.35 -1.33 5.50
CA PRO A 115 -7.89 -2.55 6.09
C PRO A 115 -9.16 -2.26 6.90
N PRO A 116 -10.17 -3.15 6.87
CA PRO A 116 -11.46 -2.92 7.53
C PRO A 116 -11.37 -2.87 9.07
N ASP A 117 -10.28 -3.37 9.64
CA ASP A 117 -9.92 -3.25 11.06
C ASP A 117 -9.45 -1.83 11.46
N GLN A 118 -9.32 -0.91 10.50
CA GLN A 118 -9.04 0.50 10.76
C GLN A 118 -10.34 1.29 11.00
N ALA A 119 -10.71 1.48 12.26
CA ALA A 119 -11.88 2.26 12.66
C ALA A 119 -11.67 3.80 12.58
N ASP A 120 -10.47 4.26 12.21
CA ASP A 120 -10.12 5.69 12.18
C ASP A 120 -10.49 6.33 10.83
N GLU A 121 -11.76 6.74 10.70
CA GLU A 121 -12.27 7.45 9.52
C GLU A 121 -11.57 8.80 9.30
N THR A 122 -11.02 9.42 10.36
CA THR A 122 -10.27 10.68 10.27
C THR A 122 -8.94 10.47 9.58
N LEU A 123 -8.17 9.47 9.98
CA LEU A 123 -6.91 9.11 9.32
C LEU A 123 -7.11 8.79 7.84
N ARG A 124 -8.20 8.07 7.51
CA ARG A 124 -8.57 7.80 6.12
C ARG A 124 -8.81 9.10 5.35
N ALA A 125 -9.62 10.02 5.88
CA ALA A 125 -9.89 11.30 5.24
C ALA A 125 -8.61 12.14 5.04
N GLU A 126 -7.73 12.19 6.04
CA GLU A 126 -6.47 12.94 6.00
C GLU A 126 -5.50 12.39 4.96
N VAL A 127 -5.29 11.08 4.95
CA VAL A 127 -4.46 10.40 3.94
C VAL A 127 -5.02 10.68 2.54
N LEU A 128 -6.33 10.55 2.33
CA LEU A 128 -6.95 10.83 1.03
C LEU A 128 -6.81 12.30 0.61
N ALA A 129 -6.94 13.26 1.53
CA ALA A 129 -6.78 14.67 1.24
C ALA A 129 -5.35 15.01 0.80
N LEU A 130 -4.35 14.48 1.50
CA LEU A 130 -2.93 14.69 1.20
C LEU A 130 -2.52 14.03 -0.12
N LEU A 131 -3.03 12.83 -0.40
CA LEU A 131 -2.79 12.15 -1.68
C LEU A 131 -3.33 12.95 -2.87
N ARG A 132 -4.53 13.54 -2.74
CA ARG A 132 -5.11 14.43 -3.76
C ARG A 132 -4.29 15.71 -3.97
N ALA A 133 -3.66 16.23 -2.91
CA ALA A 133 -2.77 17.38 -3.02
C ALA A 133 -1.45 17.03 -3.71
N ALA A 134 -0.89 15.84 -3.43
CA ALA A 134 0.35 15.38 -4.03
C ALA A 134 0.27 15.16 -5.55
N GLU A 135 -0.89 14.78 -6.10
CA GLU A 135 -1.07 14.66 -7.57
C GLU A 135 -1.18 16.02 -8.26
N LYS A 136 -1.84 17.01 -7.63
CA LYS A 136 -1.87 18.39 -8.16
C LYS A 136 -0.47 18.99 -8.31
N ALA A 137 0.45 18.62 -7.41
CA ALA A 137 1.85 19.05 -7.46
C ALA A 137 2.73 18.25 -8.44
N GLN A 138 2.17 17.28 -9.15
CA GLN A 138 2.85 16.43 -10.15
C GLN A 138 2.35 16.67 -11.58
N LYS A 139 1.36 17.53 -11.77
CA LYS A 139 0.88 18.02 -13.06
C LYS A 139 1.59 19.32 -13.43
#